data_AF-A0A919P2U0-F1
#
_entry.id   AF-A0A919P2U0-F1
#
_cell.length_a   1.000
_cell.length_b   1.000
_cell.length_c   1.000
_cell.angle_alpha   90.00
_cell.angle_beta   90.00
_cell.angle_gamma   90.00
#
_symmetry.space_group_name_H-M   'P 1'
#
loop_
_entity.id
_entity.type
_entity.pdbx_description
1 polymer ?
#
loop_
_entity_poly.entity_id
_entity_poly.type
_entity_poly.pdbx_seq_one_letter_code
_entity_poly.pdbx_strand_id
1 'polypeptide(L)'
;MRVPAVLSCLALVSAAVLVAAPASATPARPACGSTLTVDTVLRSDLVCAGDGLTLAADVDLDLRGHTLRSTAGGVGLSVTSTGTAKVTNGTLTGWDTAVRTLVDWDGPGPGPLTVDRVTFRDNGMGIDGNGDGGIGAKSVTVTRSAFTDNRTAAMTAQLIVVTIDRTTFTGNAVGYWGDTGSSVTVTDTGFVRNDRALIATEAGATISRSAFVENPQAVVSGGVVSGITMTDSRLSGSDVAFDGRGASSEISGSTFVGNATAVIVGPFGGTITSSTFRGNQTTVVLDAGEWDEPSAVVRDNTFRLNGDGLRLENAGASVSIGGNDARANTGWGIYAPGATDLGGNTARRNGNAPQCVGVVCS
;
A
#
# COMPACT_ATOMS: atom_id res chain seq x y z
N MET A 1 86.76 -33.15 56.18
CA MET A 1 85.52 -33.93 55.99
C MET A 1 84.65 -33.16 55.01
N ARG A 2 84.47 -33.66 53.79
CA ARG A 2 83.69 -33.01 52.72
C ARG A 2 82.45 -33.86 52.46
N VAL A 3 81.28 -33.25 52.57
CA VAL A 3 79.96 -33.86 52.32
C VAL A 3 79.61 -33.67 50.83
N PRO A 4 79.13 -34.70 50.10
CA PRO A 4 78.66 -34.54 48.73
C PRO A 4 77.17 -34.15 48.70
N ALA A 5 76.84 -33.23 47.81
CA ALA A 5 75.48 -32.78 47.51
C ALA A 5 74.79 -33.76 46.54
N VAL A 6 73.55 -34.13 46.85
CA VAL A 6 72.67 -34.95 45.99
C VAL A 6 71.75 -34.01 45.21
N LEU A 7 71.83 -34.08 43.87
CA LEU A 7 70.93 -33.38 42.95
C LEU A 7 69.69 -34.26 42.68
N SER A 8 68.51 -33.78 43.06
CA SER A 8 67.21 -34.38 42.69
C SER A 8 66.70 -33.76 41.39
N CYS A 9 66.54 -34.58 40.34
CA CYS A 9 65.85 -34.20 39.11
C CYS A 9 64.33 -34.44 39.25
N LEU A 10 63.55 -33.36 39.21
CA LEU A 10 62.09 -33.39 39.15
C LEU A 10 61.66 -33.34 37.67
N ALA A 11 61.06 -34.41 37.15
CA ALA A 11 60.50 -34.46 35.81
C ALA A 11 59.01 -34.04 35.84
N LEU A 12 58.70 -32.85 35.34
CA LEU A 12 57.33 -32.37 35.12
C LEU A 12 56.80 -32.94 33.79
N VAL A 13 55.82 -33.84 33.86
CA VAL A 13 55.09 -34.35 32.70
C VAL A 13 53.87 -33.45 32.46
N SER A 14 54.00 -32.51 31.53
CA SER A 14 52.91 -31.64 31.07
C SER A 14 52.00 -32.42 30.09
N ALA A 15 50.88 -32.93 30.59
CA ALA A 15 49.85 -33.54 29.76
C ALA A 15 49.04 -32.44 29.03
N ALA A 16 49.36 -32.21 27.75
CA ALA A 16 48.59 -31.32 26.88
C ALA A 16 47.26 -31.98 26.49
N VAL A 17 46.17 -31.59 27.16
CA VAL A 17 44.81 -31.96 26.74
C VAL A 17 44.46 -31.13 25.51
N LEU A 18 44.53 -31.75 24.33
CA LEU A 18 43.99 -31.20 23.08
C LEU A 18 42.47 -31.16 23.20
N VAL A 19 41.92 -30.01 23.63
CA VAL A 19 40.49 -29.74 23.53
C VAL A 19 40.16 -29.59 22.05
N ALA A 20 39.57 -30.63 21.44
CA ALA A 20 39.06 -30.56 20.09
C ALA A 20 37.96 -29.48 20.07
N ALA A 21 38.25 -28.34 19.44
CA ALA A 21 37.24 -27.32 19.19
C ALA A 21 36.09 -27.97 18.40
N PRO A 22 34.82 -27.77 18.80
CA PRO A 22 33.70 -28.32 18.06
C PRO A 22 33.78 -27.81 16.62
N ALA A 23 33.88 -28.75 15.68
CA ALA A 23 33.81 -28.42 14.26
C ALA A 23 32.46 -27.77 14.01
N SER A 24 32.46 -26.45 13.86
CA SER A 24 31.27 -25.69 13.51
C SER A 24 30.92 -26.08 12.08
N ALA A 25 29.96 -26.99 11.94
CA ALA A 25 29.41 -27.35 10.64
C ALA A 25 28.92 -26.05 9.99
N THR A 26 29.36 -25.81 8.76
CA THR A 26 28.83 -24.67 7.99
C THR A 26 27.31 -24.82 7.94
N PRO A 27 26.54 -23.76 8.26
CA PRO A 27 25.09 -23.84 8.23
C PRO A 27 24.63 -24.47 6.91
N ALA A 28 23.73 -25.45 7.02
CA ALA A 28 23.19 -26.12 5.85
C ALA A 28 22.61 -25.06 4.90
N ARG A 29 22.84 -25.22 3.60
CA ARG A 29 22.24 -24.33 2.61
C ARG A 29 20.72 -24.50 2.67
N PRO A 30 19.94 -23.41 2.70
CA PRO A 30 18.48 -23.51 2.61
C PRO A 30 18.05 -24.28 1.37
N ALA A 31 17.11 -25.19 1.55
CA ALA A 31 16.43 -25.90 0.48
C ALA A 31 14.92 -25.61 0.53
N CYS A 32 14.18 -25.87 -0.55
CA CYS A 32 12.72 -25.75 -0.54
C CYS A 32 12.12 -26.61 0.60
N GLY A 33 11.08 -26.09 1.26
CA GLY A 33 10.48 -26.64 2.46
C GLY A 33 11.27 -26.41 3.76
N SER A 34 12.44 -25.76 3.74
CA SER A 34 13.22 -25.54 4.96
C SER A 34 12.61 -24.47 5.87
N THR A 35 12.66 -24.72 7.18
CA THR A 35 12.44 -23.70 8.20
C THR A 35 13.77 -23.08 8.62
N LEU A 36 13.87 -21.75 8.50
CA LEU A 36 15.02 -20.96 8.93
C LEU A 36 14.81 -20.54 10.38
N THR A 37 15.75 -20.92 11.25
CA THR A 37 15.72 -20.61 12.69
C THR A 37 16.81 -19.62 13.09
N VAL A 38 17.56 -19.10 12.12
CA VAL A 38 18.61 -18.08 12.27
C VAL A 38 18.62 -17.21 11.03
N ASP A 39 19.09 -15.97 11.18
CA ASP A 39 19.26 -15.03 10.07
C ASP A 39 20.02 -15.69 8.92
N THR A 40 19.46 -15.58 7.72
CA THR A 40 19.91 -16.32 6.57
C THR A 40 20.12 -15.40 5.38
N VAL A 41 21.24 -15.61 4.68
CA VAL A 41 21.55 -14.97 3.42
C VAL A 41 21.52 -16.03 2.32
N LEU A 42 20.65 -15.84 1.33
CA LEU A 42 20.58 -16.72 0.17
C LEU A 42 21.85 -16.55 -0.68
N ARG A 43 22.41 -17.66 -1.18
CA ARG A 43 23.68 -17.67 -1.94
C ARG A 43 23.52 -18.11 -3.40
N SER A 44 22.31 -18.51 -3.78
CA SER A 44 21.95 -18.97 -5.11
C SER A 44 20.44 -18.90 -5.25
N ASP A 45 19.95 -18.79 -6.48
CA ASP A 45 18.52 -18.91 -6.74
C ASP A 45 17.98 -20.26 -6.24
N LEU A 46 16.72 -20.27 -5.82
CA LEU A 46 16.03 -21.46 -5.36
C LEU A 46 14.76 -21.67 -6.20
N VAL A 47 14.62 -22.88 -6.75
CA VAL A 47 13.48 -23.28 -7.58
C VAL A 47 12.75 -24.41 -6.88
N CYS A 48 11.47 -24.18 -6.57
CA CYS A 48 10.65 -25.09 -5.77
C CYS A 48 9.48 -25.64 -6.58
N ALA A 49 9.23 -26.94 -6.43
CA ALA A 49 8.04 -27.61 -6.97
C ALA A 49 6.84 -27.61 -6.00
N GLY A 50 7.01 -26.96 -4.84
CA GLY A 50 6.02 -26.78 -3.79
C GLY A 50 6.43 -25.56 -2.97
N ASP A 51 6.09 -25.53 -1.67
CA ASP A 51 6.40 -24.38 -0.81
C ASP A 51 7.91 -24.07 -0.74
N GLY A 52 8.22 -22.77 -0.62
CA GLY A 52 9.57 -22.25 -0.56
C GLY A 52 10.18 -22.35 0.84
N LEU A 53 10.31 -21.24 1.55
CA LEU A 53 10.97 -21.20 2.86
C LEU A 53 9.97 -20.82 3.96
N THR A 54 10.27 -21.24 5.19
CA THR A 54 9.55 -20.77 6.39
C THR A 54 10.52 -20.00 7.29
N LEU A 55 10.15 -18.81 7.74
CA LEU A 55 10.90 -18.05 8.74
C LEU A 55 10.28 -18.27 10.11
N ALA A 56 11.09 -18.71 11.08
CA ALA A 56 10.71 -18.69 12.49
C ALA A 56 10.66 -17.24 13.02
N ALA A 57 10.22 -17.09 14.27
CA ALA A 57 10.21 -15.81 14.97
C ALA A 57 11.62 -15.21 15.06
N ASP A 58 11.72 -13.90 14.85
CA ASP A 58 12.98 -13.13 14.94
C ASP A 58 14.07 -13.59 13.97
N VAL A 59 13.66 -14.00 12.77
CA VAL A 59 14.56 -14.42 11.69
C VAL A 59 14.45 -13.49 10.49
N ASP A 60 15.60 -12.97 10.07
CA ASP A 60 15.74 -12.18 8.85
C ASP A 60 16.23 -13.03 7.66
N LEU A 61 15.66 -12.76 6.49
CA LEU A 61 16.08 -13.32 5.21
C LEU A 61 16.57 -12.23 4.26
N ASP A 62 17.84 -12.28 3.88
CA ASP A 62 18.40 -11.50 2.77
C ASP A 62 18.56 -12.39 1.54
N LEU A 63 17.79 -12.09 0.49
CA LEU A 63 17.86 -12.81 -0.77
C LEU A 63 19.11 -12.41 -1.60
N ARG A 64 19.79 -11.30 -1.27
CA ARG A 64 21.05 -10.86 -1.88
C ARG A 64 21.06 -10.80 -3.43
N GLY A 65 19.93 -10.42 -4.01
CA GLY A 65 19.67 -10.33 -5.44
C GLY A 65 19.20 -11.64 -6.08
N HIS A 66 19.11 -12.73 -5.31
CA HIS A 66 18.66 -14.03 -5.80
C HIS A 66 17.14 -14.12 -5.94
N THR A 67 16.72 -15.12 -6.72
CA THR A 67 15.32 -15.42 -6.99
C THR A 67 14.86 -16.65 -6.24
N LEU A 68 13.72 -16.53 -5.56
CA LEU A 68 12.93 -17.63 -5.03
C LEU A 68 11.72 -17.85 -5.94
N ARG A 69 11.74 -18.94 -6.72
CA ARG A 69 10.75 -19.21 -7.78
C ARG A 69 10.01 -20.52 -7.54
N SER A 70 8.72 -20.53 -7.85
CA SER A 70 7.95 -21.76 -7.97
C SER A 70 7.78 -22.21 -9.42
N THR A 71 7.66 -23.53 -9.61
CA THR A 71 7.24 -24.16 -10.88
C THR A 71 5.83 -24.76 -10.81
N ALA A 72 5.18 -24.75 -9.65
CA ALA A 72 3.90 -25.42 -9.42
C ALA A 72 2.89 -24.62 -8.57
N GLY A 73 3.19 -23.36 -8.22
CA GLY A 73 2.39 -22.55 -7.29
C GLY A 73 2.82 -22.72 -5.82
N GLY A 74 1.87 -22.68 -4.89
CA GLY A 74 2.12 -22.78 -3.45
C GLY A 74 2.57 -21.47 -2.81
N VAL A 75 3.21 -21.57 -1.63
CA VAL A 75 3.66 -20.40 -0.85
C VAL A 75 5.17 -20.22 -0.92
N GLY A 76 5.61 -19.02 -1.33
CA GLY A 76 7.04 -18.71 -1.46
C GLY A 76 7.73 -18.59 -0.12
N LEU A 77 7.21 -17.73 0.74
CA LEU A 77 7.73 -17.49 2.06
C LEU A 77 6.59 -17.51 3.07
N SER A 78 6.67 -18.47 3.98
CA SER A 78 5.83 -18.49 5.17
C SER A 78 6.57 -17.79 6.31
N VAL A 79 5.91 -16.85 7.01
CA VAL A 79 6.50 -16.10 8.13
C VAL A 79 5.62 -16.32 9.35
N THR A 80 6.16 -16.84 10.45
CA THR A 80 5.37 -16.99 11.69
C THR A 80 4.85 -15.64 12.17
N SER A 81 3.64 -15.60 12.73
CA SER A 81 3.03 -14.37 13.25
C SER A 81 3.84 -13.79 14.42
N THR A 82 4.47 -14.66 15.22
CA THR A 82 5.31 -14.30 16.36
C THR A 82 6.65 -13.71 15.96
N GLY A 83 7.15 -12.82 16.83
CA GLY A 83 8.45 -12.17 16.66
C GLY A 83 8.50 -11.19 15.49
N THR A 84 9.66 -10.59 15.27
CA THR A 84 9.95 -9.76 14.11
C THR A 84 10.39 -10.64 12.94
N ALA A 85 10.22 -10.16 11.71
CA ALA A 85 10.82 -10.79 10.54
C ALA A 85 11.11 -9.75 9.47
N LYS A 86 12.21 -9.95 8.73
CA LYS A 86 12.58 -9.09 7.61
C LYS A 86 12.90 -9.89 6.37
N VAL A 87 12.47 -9.40 5.21
CA VAL A 87 12.80 -9.97 3.91
C VAL A 87 13.39 -8.88 3.04
N THR A 88 14.59 -9.10 2.50
CA THR A 88 15.26 -8.07 1.68
C THR A 88 15.88 -8.58 0.40
N ASN A 89 16.05 -7.66 -0.56
CA ASN A 89 16.96 -7.74 -1.70
C ASN A 89 16.78 -8.96 -2.59
N GLY A 90 15.67 -9.11 -3.29
CA GLY A 90 15.57 -10.24 -4.22
C GLY A 90 14.26 -10.29 -4.97
N THR A 91 13.97 -11.46 -5.53
CA THR A 91 12.76 -11.67 -6.33
C THR A 91 11.99 -12.88 -5.82
N LEU A 92 10.67 -12.74 -5.64
CA LEU A 92 9.74 -13.85 -5.46
C LEU A 92 8.80 -13.91 -6.66
N THR A 93 8.73 -15.08 -7.32
CA THR A 93 7.98 -15.20 -8.59
C THR A 93 7.34 -16.56 -8.82
N GLY A 94 6.16 -16.57 -9.46
CA GLY A 94 5.43 -17.77 -9.85
C GLY A 94 4.67 -18.46 -8.71
N TRP A 95 4.46 -17.78 -7.59
CA TRP A 95 3.79 -18.33 -6.41
C TRP A 95 2.28 -18.10 -6.46
N ASP A 96 1.49 -18.98 -5.84
CA ASP A 96 0.09 -18.65 -5.56
C ASP A 96 0.02 -17.51 -4.54
N THR A 97 0.87 -17.59 -3.50
CA THR A 97 1.11 -16.52 -2.52
C THR A 97 2.61 -16.40 -2.26
N ALA A 98 3.23 -15.26 -2.61
CA ALA A 98 4.67 -15.11 -2.46
C ALA A 98 5.09 -14.96 -0.99
N VAL A 99 4.36 -14.20 -0.16
CA VAL A 99 4.57 -14.13 1.29
C VAL A 99 3.26 -14.32 2.03
N ARG A 100 3.23 -15.22 3.01
CA ARG A 100 2.07 -15.47 3.89
C ARG A 100 2.49 -15.46 5.35
N THR A 101 1.65 -14.87 6.20
CA THR A 101 1.79 -14.99 7.66
C THR A 101 1.18 -16.32 8.13
N LEU A 102 1.94 -17.15 8.85
CA LEU A 102 1.45 -18.34 9.54
C LEU A 102 1.07 -17.99 10.97
N VAL A 103 -0.13 -18.36 11.39
CA VAL A 103 -0.63 -17.94 12.70
C VAL A 103 -0.17 -18.92 13.77
N ASP A 104 0.63 -18.40 14.71
CA ASP A 104 0.94 -19.06 15.98
C ASP A 104 -0.02 -18.54 17.07
N TRP A 105 -0.97 -19.40 17.45
CA TRP A 105 -2.04 -19.08 18.40
C TRP A 105 -1.57 -19.09 19.86
N ASP A 106 -0.47 -19.77 20.15
CA ASP A 106 0.05 -19.95 21.51
C ASP A 106 1.17 -18.95 21.84
N GLY A 107 1.55 -18.12 20.86
CA GLY A 107 2.67 -17.21 20.92
C GLY A 107 2.40 -15.87 21.62
N PRO A 108 3.45 -15.06 21.90
CA PRO A 108 3.36 -13.77 22.59
C PRO A 108 2.66 -12.64 21.79
N GLY A 109 1.83 -12.97 20.80
CA GLY A 109 1.17 -12.04 19.89
C GLY A 109 1.99 -11.72 18.63
N PRO A 110 1.37 -11.03 17.65
CA PRO A 110 2.01 -10.79 16.37
C PRO A 110 3.09 -9.71 16.45
N GLY A 111 4.26 -9.94 15.87
CA GLY A 111 5.26 -8.88 15.65
C GLY A 111 5.18 -8.30 14.23
N PRO A 112 6.00 -7.28 13.88
CA PRO A 112 5.99 -6.70 12.53
C PRO A 112 6.71 -7.58 11.48
N LEU A 113 6.30 -7.47 10.22
CA LEU A 113 7.03 -7.94 9.03
C LEU A 113 7.54 -6.73 8.25
N THR A 114 8.85 -6.71 7.94
CA THR A 114 9.45 -5.70 7.06
C THR A 114 9.88 -6.32 5.73
N VAL A 115 9.45 -5.73 4.62
CA VAL A 115 9.85 -6.09 3.27
C VAL A 115 10.57 -4.90 2.64
N ASP A 116 11.84 -5.07 2.23
CA ASP A 116 12.66 -3.99 1.69
C ASP A 116 13.41 -4.40 0.43
N ARG A 117 13.26 -3.66 -0.67
CA ARG A 117 13.92 -3.93 -1.96
C ARG A 117 13.67 -5.34 -2.48
N VAL A 118 12.42 -5.78 -2.40
CA VAL A 118 11.97 -7.06 -2.94
C VAL A 118 11.10 -6.84 -4.17
N THR A 119 11.28 -7.68 -5.18
CA THR A 119 10.44 -7.72 -6.38
C THR A 119 9.49 -8.91 -6.30
N PHE A 120 8.19 -8.65 -6.42
CA PHE A 120 7.12 -9.64 -6.50
C PHE A 120 6.60 -9.66 -7.93
N ARG A 121 6.80 -10.77 -8.65
CA ARG A 121 6.48 -10.86 -10.08
C ARG A 121 5.69 -12.11 -10.43
N ASP A 122 4.64 -11.98 -11.23
CA ASP A 122 3.84 -13.11 -11.74
C ASP A 122 3.31 -14.02 -10.61
N ASN A 123 2.81 -13.44 -9.51
CA ASN A 123 2.22 -14.22 -8.42
C ASN A 123 0.69 -14.08 -8.40
N GLY A 124 0.01 -15.08 -7.85
CA GLY A 124 -1.41 -14.96 -7.50
C GLY A 124 -1.62 -13.87 -6.45
N MET A 125 -0.79 -13.88 -5.41
CA MET A 125 -0.75 -12.87 -4.36
C MET A 125 0.70 -12.53 -4.00
N GLY A 126 1.05 -11.25 -3.91
CA GLY A 126 2.38 -10.83 -3.48
C GLY A 126 2.58 -11.00 -1.98
N ILE A 127 1.79 -10.30 -1.17
CA ILE A 127 1.77 -10.44 0.29
C ILE A 127 0.34 -10.69 0.77
N ASP A 128 0.16 -11.80 1.48
CA ASP A 128 -1.03 -12.09 2.27
C ASP A 128 -0.76 -11.73 3.74
N GLY A 129 -1.30 -10.58 4.15
CA GLY A 129 -1.20 -10.13 5.53
C GLY A 129 -2.29 -10.70 6.44
N ASN A 130 -3.34 -11.36 5.94
CA ASN A 130 -4.50 -11.76 6.77
C ASN A 130 -4.16 -12.82 7.82
N GLY A 131 -3.15 -13.64 7.55
CA GLY A 131 -2.88 -14.84 8.33
C GLY A 131 -3.91 -15.94 8.06
N ASP A 132 -3.68 -17.12 8.65
CA ASP A 132 -4.57 -18.27 8.54
C ASP A 132 -5.94 -17.98 9.19
N GLY A 133 -6.97 -17.85 8.35
CA GLY A 133 -8.34 -17.58 8.81
C GLY A 133 -8.59 -16.12 9.23
N GLY A 134 -7.66 -15.21 8.94
CA GLY A 134 -7.87 -13.77 9.15
C GLY A 134 -7.53 -13.21 10.53
N ILE A 135 -7.00 -14.03 11.43
CA ILE A 135 -6.65 -13.60 12.79
C ILE A 135 -5.16 -13.81 12.99
N GLY A 136 -4.50 -13.01 13.84
CA GLY A 136 -3.08 -13.19 14.16
C GLY A 136 -2.12 -12.67 13.10
N ALA A 137 -2.61 -11.79 12.24
CA ALA A 137 -1.84 -11.09 11.25
C ALA A 137 -0.75 -10.17 11.82
N LYS A 138 0.33 -10.00 11.05
CA LYS A 138 1.42 -9.07 11.35
C LYS A 138 1.15 -7.71 10.72
N SER A 139 1.50 -6.62 11.42
CA SER A 139 1.69 -5.33 10.75
C SER A 139 2.78 -5.46 9.69
N VAL A 140 2.55 -4.91 8.50
CA VAL A 140 3.47 -5.06 7.36
C VAL A 140 4.02 -3.69 6.96
N THR A 141 5.34 -3.57 6.87
CA THR A 141 6.02 -2.41 6.28
C THR A 141 6.70 -2.83 4.99
N VAL A 142 6.31 -2.21 3.87
CA VAL A 142 6.86 -2.45 2.55
C VAL A 142 7.58 -1.20 2.07
N THR A 143 8.88 -1.30 1.84
CA THR A 143 9.71 -0.17 1.39
C THR A 143 10.50 -0.50 0.14
N ARG A 144 10.64 0.47 -0.77
CA ARG A 144 11.55 0.38 -1.93
C ARG A 144 11.40 -0.90 -2.76
N SER A 145 10.18 -1.43 -2.81
CA SER A 145 9.87 -2.73 -3.42
C SER A 145 9.09 -2.55 -4.72
N ALA A 146 8.94 -3.63 -5.48
CA ALA A 146 8.22 -3.63 -6.74
C ALA A 146 7.25 -4.80 -6.81
N PHE A 147 6.01 -4.53 -7.24
CA PHE A 147 4.99 -5.53 -7.51
C PHE A 147 4.58 -5.43 -8.97
N THR A 148 4.86 -6.46 -9.76
CA THR A 148 4.63 -6.47 -11.21
C THR A 148 3.82 -7.68 -11.63
N ASP A 149 2.76 -7.47 -12.39
CA ASP A 149 1.97 -8.53 -13.03
C ASP A 149 1.46 -9.60 -12.04
N ASN A 150 1.09 -9.18 -10.82
CA ASN A 150 0.43 -10.06 -9.84
C ASN A 150 -1.08 -9.92 -9.98
N ARG A 151 -1.84 -10.98 -9.65
CA ARG A 151 -3.30 -10.86 -9.55
C ARG A 151 -3.67 -9.92 -8.39
N THR A 152 -3.09 -10.13 -7.21
CA THR A 152 -3.20 -9.19 -6.08
C THR A 152 -1.83 -8.91 -5.50
N ALA A 153 -1.34 -7.67 -5.56
CA ALA A 153 0.02 -7.39 -5.10
C ALA A 153 0.14 -7.41 -3.57
N ALA A 154 -0.75 -6.74 -2.83
CA ALA A 154 -0.81 -6.84 -1.38
C ALA A 154 -2.26 -6.87 -0.89
N MET A 155 -2.55 -7.73 0.08
CA MET A 155 -3.85 -7.86 0.72
C MET A 155 -3.72 -7.89 2.24
N THR A 156 -4.57 -7.14 2.93
CA THR A 156 -4.70 -7.17 4.39
C THR A 156 -6.15 -7.00 4.84
N ALA A 157 -6.54 -7.67 5.90
CA ALA A 157 -7.86 -7.63 6.52
C ALA A 157 -7.75 -7.54 8.06
N GLN A 158 -8.86 -7.32 8.75
CA GLN A 158 -8.98 -7.53 10.22
C GLN A 158 -7.96 -6.76 11.08
N LEU A 159 -8.10 -5.43 11.06
CA LEU A 159 -7.46 -4.53 12.04
C LEU A 159 -5.92 -4.48 11.96
N ILE A 160 -5.34 -4.80 10.80
CA ILE A 160 -3.89 -4.69 10.56
C ILE A 160 -3.52 -3.28 10.10
N VAL A 161 -2.34 -2.82 10.51
CA VAL A 161 -1.71 -1.61 9.97
C VAL A 161 -0.66 -1.98 8.91
N VAL A 162 -0.76 -1.37 7.75
CA VAL A 162 0.18 -1.51 6.64
C VAL A 162 0.84 -0.16 6.35
N THR A 163 2.16 -0.16 6.18
CA THR A 163 2.90 1.00 5.68
C THR A 163 3.55 0.65 4.35
N ILE A 164 3.30 1.45 3.32
CA ILE A 164 3.85 1.31 1.97
C ILE A 164 4.57 2.60 1.63
N ASP A 165 5.86 2.50 1.34
CA ASP A 165 6.72 3.67 1.14
C ASP A 165 7.73 3.46 0.03
N ARG A 166 7.86 4.43 -0.88
CA ARG A 166 8.77 4.38 -2.05
C ARG A 166 8.66 3.09 -2.86
N THR A 167 7.45 2.55 -3.01
CA THR A 167 7.19 1.26 -3.66
C THR A 167 6.52 1.49 -5.02
N THR A 168 6.63 0.53 -5.94
CA THR A 168 5.96 0.59 -7.25
C THR A 168 5.06 -0.62 -7.48
N PHE A 169 3.83 -0.38 -7.94
CA PHE A 169 2.85 -1.38 -8.33
C PHE A 169 2.53 -1.18 -9.82
N THR A 170 2.88 -2.15 -10.66
CA THR A 170 2.67 -2.06 -12.12
C THR A 170 1.96 -3.29 -12.66
N GLY A 171 0.94 -3.09 -13.50
CA GLY A 171 0.33 -4.21 -14.24
C GLY A 171 -0.42 -5.24 -13.38
N ASN A 172 -0.75 -4.90 -12.12
CA ASN A 172 -1.46 -5.84 -11.25
C ASN A 172 -2.98 -5.72 -11.45
N ALA A 173 -3.73 -6.81 -11.27
CA ALA A 173 -5.19 -6.69 -11.27
C ALA A 173 -5.68 -5.90 -10.04
N VAL A 174 -5.01 -6.08 -8.89
CA VAL A 174 -5.18 -5.22 -7.71
C VAL A 174 -3.81 -4.86 -7.12
N GLY A 175 -3.51 -3.57 -6.95
CA GLY A 175 -2.28 -3.09 -6.33
C GLY A 175 -2.26 -3.32 -4.81
N TYR A 176 -3.19 -2.70 -4.10
CA TYR A 176 -3.43 -2.94 -2.67
C TYR A 176 -4.92 -3.17 -2.40
N TRP A 177 -5.22 -4.13 -1.54
CA TRP A 177 -6.56 -4.36 -0.99
C TRP A 177 -6.51 -4.38 0.54
N GLY A 178 -7.12 -3.38 1.16
CA GLY A 178 -7.46 -3.34 2.59
C GLY A 178 -8.92 -3.74 2.81
N ASP A 179 -9.17 -4.64 3.76
CA ASP A 179 -10.50 -5.08 4.17
C ASP A 179 -10.71 -4.93 5.69
N THR A 180 -11.97 -4.90 6.13
CA THR A 180 -12.45 -5.17 7.50
C THR A 180 -11.57 -4.55 8.60
N GLY A 181 -11.60 -3.22 8.72
CA GLY A 181 -10.94 -2.45 9.76
C GLY A 181 -9.42 -2.35 9.64
N SER A 182 -8.80 -2.89 8.57
CA SER A 182 -7.40 -2.62 8.28
C SER A 182 -7.15 -1.14 7.95
N SER A 183 -5.90 -0.72 8.04
CA SER A 183 -5.48 0.63 7.65
C SER A 183 -4.18 0.59 6.88
N VAL A 184 -4.07 1.44 5.85
CA VAL A 184 -2.85 1.60 5.08
C VAL A 184 -2.36 3.04 5.10
N THR A 185 -1.05 3.22 5.32
CA THR A 185 -0.36 4.47 5.01
C THR A 185 0.48 4.28 3.76
N VAL A 186 0.21 5.07 2.72
CA VAL A 186 0.90 5.04 1.43
C VAL A 186 1.63 6.35 1.22
N THR A 187 2.94 6.28 1.01
CA THR A 187 3.80 7.46 0.88
C THR A 187 4.78 7.30 -0.26
N ASP A 188 4.97 8.35 -1.06
CA ASP A 188 5.98 8.41 -2.14
C ASP A 188 5.94 7.18 -3.07
N THR A 189 4.73 6.64 -3.33
CA THR A 189 4.51 5.34 -3.98
C THR A 189 3.83 5.52 -5.34
N GLY A 190 4.18 4.67 -6.31
CA GLY A 190 3.63 4.70 -7.67
C GLY A 190 2.74 3.50 -7.97
N PHE A 191 1.52 3.75 -8.45
CA PHE A 191 0.61 2.76 -9.01
C PHE A 191 0.40 3.05 -10.49
N VAL A 192 0.87 2.15 -11.36
CA VAL A 192 0.90 2.37 -12.81
C VAL A 192 0.20 1.22 -13.54
N ARG A 193 -0.88 1.51 -14.28
CA ARG A 193 -1.56 0.52 -15.12
C ARG A 193 -1.97 -0.74 -14.36
N ASN A 194 -2.50 -0.58 -13.16
CA ASN A 194 -3.21 -1.63 -12.43
C ASN A 194 -4.70 -1.51 -12.74
N ASP A 195 -5.45 -2.62 -12.80
CA ASP A 195 -6.90 -2.53 -13.04
C ASP A 195 -7.59 -1.76 -11.91
N ARG A 196 -7.21 -2.09 -10.66
CA ARG A 196 -7.54 -1.36 -9.43
C ARG A 196 -6.27 -1.09 -8.63
N ALA A 197 -5.88 0.18 -8.46
CA ALA A 197 -4.61 0.47 -7.78
C ALA A 197 -4.69 0.31 -6.26
N LEU A 198 -5.68 0.94 -5.62
CA LEU A 198 -5.88 0.86 -4.17
C LEU A 198 -7.36 0.67 -3.87
N ILE A 199 -7.69 -0.39 -3.13
CA ILE A 199 -9.03 -0.68 -2.63
C ILE A 199 -9.00 -0.65 -1.10
N ALA A 200 -9.93 0.09 -0.51
CA ALA A 200 -10.15 0.12 0.94
C ALA A 200 -11.63 -0.20 1.23
N THR A 201 -11.91 -1.48 1.50
CA THR A 201 -13.25 -1.97 1.82
C THR A 201 -13.40 -2.05 3.33
N GLU A 202 -14.25 -1.23 3.94
CA GLU A 202 -14.35 -1.14 5.41
C GLU A 202 -12.99 -0.88 6.09
N ALA A 203 -12.05 -0.28 5.36
CA ALA A 203 -10.67 -0.07 5.77
C ALA A 203 -10.26 1.40 5.60
N GLY A 204 -9.31 1.88 6.40
CA GLY A 204 -8.80 3.25 6.31
C GLY A 204 -7.61 3.37 5.36
N ALA A 205 -7.46 4.53 4.70
CA ALA A 205 -6.26 4.81 3.91
C ALA A 205 -5.78 6.25 4.10
N THR A 206 -4.49 6.42 4.36
CA THR A 206 -3.79 7.70 4.34
C THR A 206 -2.78 7.68 3.20
N ILE A 207 -2.97 8.54 2.21
CA ILE A 207 -2.18 8.56 0.97
C ILE A 207 -1.49 9.92 0.87
N SER A 208 -0.17 9.95 0.72
CA SER A 208 0.58 11.20 0.54
C SER A 208 1.65 11.09 -0.54
N ARG A 209 1.85 12.18 -1.30
CA ARG A 209 2.92 12.32 -2.31
C ARG A 209 3.03 11.14 -3.27
N SER A 210 1.90 10.53 -3.61
CA SER A 210 1.86 9.29 -4.39
C SER A 210 1.27 9.54 -5.78
N ALA A 211 1.58 8.64 -6.71
CA ALA A 211 1.19 8.77 -8.11
C ALA A 211 0.35 7.58 -8.57
N PHE A 212 -0.81 7.86 -9.16
CA PHE A 212 -1.72 6.89 -9.76
C PHE A 212 -1.84 7.22 -11.25
N VAL A 213 -1.25 6.38 -12.09
CA VAL A 213 -1.12 6.63 -13.54
C VAL A 213 -1.78 5.50 -14.31
N GLU A 214 -2.78 5.85 -15.13
CA GLU A 214 -3.44 4.95 -16.07
C GLU A 214 -4.03 3.70 -15.40
N ASN A 215 -4.54 3.83 -14.17
CA ASN A 215 -5.31 2.78 -13.51
C ASN A 215 -6.79 3.06 -13.82
N PRO A 216 -7.56 2.15 -14.46
CA PRO A 216 -8.99 2.35 -14.69
C PRO A 216 -9.73 2.79 -13.42
N GLN A 217 -9.42 2.16 -12.28
CA GLN A 217 -9.86 2.58 -10.97
C GLN A 217 -8.66 2.83 -10.05
N ALA A 218 -8.34 4.10 -9.78
CA ALA A 218 -7.12 4.42 -9.02
C ALA A 218 -7.28 4.23 -7.50
N VAL A 219 -8.21 4.94 -6.86
CA VAL A 219 -8.53 4.79 -5.43
C VAL A 219 -10.00 4.46 -5.29
N VAL A 220 -10.32 3.36 -4.62
CA VAL A 220 -11.69 2.88 -4.43
C VAL A 220 -11.97 2.63 -2.96
N SER A 221 -13.01 3.25 -2.43
CA SER A 221 -13.59 2.85 -1.15
C SER A 221 -14.79 1.92 -1.33
N GLY A 222 -14.85 0.91 -0.47
CA GLY A 222 -16.01 0.03 -0.32
C GLY A 222 -16.42 -0.06 1.15
N GLY A 223 -17.64 -0.57 1.39
CA GLY A 223 -18.15 -0.75 2.75
C GLY A 223 -18.76 0.51 3.36
N VAL A 224 -19.03 0.47 4.67
CA VAL A 224 -19.90 1.45 5.37
C VAL A 224 -19.21 2.24 6.49
N VAL A 225 -17.89 2.09 6.68
CA VAL A 225 -17.18 2.58 7.88
C VAL A 225 -15.75 3.07 7.63
N SER A 226 -15.36 3.31 6.37
CA SER A 226 -14.00 3.72 6.03
C SER A 226 -13.82 5.24 5.97
N GLY A 227 -12.57 5.68 6.16
CA GLY A 227 -12.11 7.05 5.92
C GLY A 227 -10.87 7.02 5.03
N ILE A 228 -10.84 7.87 4.00
CA ILE A 228 -9.69 8.01 3.12
C ILE A 228 -9.20 9.46 3.15
N THR A 229 -7.96 9.65 3.57
CA THR A 229 -7.26 10.93 3.49
C THR A 229 -6.20 10.86 2.39
N MET A 230 -6.22 11.83 1.47
CA MET A 230 -5.27 11.95 0.37
C MET A 230 -4.69 13.35 0.28
N THR A 231 -3.36 13.46 0.32
CA THR A 231 -2.63 14.73 0.30
C THR A 231 -1.53 14.75 -0.75
N ASP A 232 -1.35 15.89 -1.41
CA ASP A 232 -0.22 16.17 -2.34
C ASP A 232 0.03 15.06 -3.38
N SER A 233 -1.03 14.41 -3.86
CA SER A 233 -0.94 13.23 -4.72
C SER A 233 -1.41 13.52 -6.14
N ARG A 234 -0.99 12.69 -7.09
CA ARG A 234 -1.30 12.86 -8.51
C ARG A 234 -2.08 11.66 -9.05
N LEU A 235 -3.20 11.93 -9.70
CA LEU A 235 -4.04 10.91 -10.33
C LEU A 235 -4.29 11.29 -11.80
N SER A 236 -3.96 10.40 -12.74
CA SER A 236 -4.08 10.72 -14.16
C SER A 236 -4.42 9.53 -15.04
N GLY A 237 -5.22 9.79 -16.09
CA GLY A 237 -5.58 8.81 -17.11
C GLY A 237 -6.45 7.66 -16.61
N SER A 238 -7.22 7.87 -15.53
CA SER A 238 -8.13 6.88 -14.94
C SER A 238 -9.55 7.05 -15.49
N ASP A 239 -10.32 5.96 -15.52
CA ASP A 239 -11.78 6.07 -15.76
C ASP A 239 -12.44 6.74 -14.55
N VAL A 240 -12.10 6.24 -13.34
CA VAL A 240 -12.43 6.89 -12.07
C VAL A 240 -11.14 7.01 -11.25
N ALA A 241 -10.69 8.24 -11.02
CA ALA A 241 -9.46 8.48 -10.27
C ALA A 241 -9.66 8.26 -8.75
N PHE A 242 -10.74 8.80 -8.19
CA PHE A 242 -11.08 8.61 -6.78
C PHE A 242 -12.56 8.29 -6.64
N ASP A 243 -12.87 7.11 -6.12
CA ASP A 243 -14.22 6.61 -5.87
C ASP A 243 -14.45 6.56 -4.35
N GLY A 244 -15.09 7.59 -3.82
CA GLY A 244 -15.36 7.77 -2.40
C GLY A 244 -16.72 7.24 -1.95
N ARG A 245 -17.40 6.38 -2.72
CA ARG A 245 -18.77 5.94 -2.38
C ARG A 245 -18.88 5.20 -1.05
N GLY A 246 -17.86 4.43 -0.66
CA GLY A 246 -17.86 3.65 0.59
C GLY A 246 -17.22 4.34 1.80
N ALA A 247 -16.72 5.57 1.67
CA ALA A 247 -15.92 6.20 2.73
C ALA A 247 -16.14 7.70 2.84
N SER A 248 -15.95 8.24 4.04
CA SER A 248 -15.68 9.67 4.16
C SER A 248 -14.32 9.98 3.52
N SER A 249 -14.24 11.11 2.83
CA SER A 249 -13.07 11.42 2.00
C SER A 249 -12.49 12.80 2.31
N GLU A 250 -11.19 12.89 2.56
CA GLU A 250 -10.46 14.15 2.72
C GLU A 250 -9.36 14.24 1.67
N ILE A 251 -9.53 15.14 0.70
CA ILE A 251 -8.60 15.32 -0.42
C ILE A 251 -8.05 16.75 -0.35
N SER A 252 -6.73 16.89 -0.27
CA SER A 252 -6.08 18.20 -0.29
C SER A 252 -4.79 18.23 -1.11
N GLY A 253 -4.46 19.40 -1.67
CA GLY A 253 -3.19 19.64 -2.38
C GLY A 253 -2.96 18.75 -3.61
N SER A 254 -3.98 18.03 -4.08
CA SER A 254 -3.81 16.93 -5.03
C SER A 254 -4.12 17.37 -6.46
N THR A 255 -3.64 16.62 -7.44
CA THR A 255 -3.72 16.96 -8.87
C THR A 255 -4.37 15.83 -9.67
N PHE A 256 -5.48 16.14 -10.35
CA PHE A 256 -6.26 15.23 -11.19
C PHE A 256 -6.15 15.64 -12.65
N VAL A 257 -5.58 14.78 -13.50
CA VAL A 257 -5.30 15.13 -14.91
C VAL A 257 -5.82 14.09 -15.89
N GLY A 258 -6.68 14.50 -16.82
CA GLY A 258 -7.06 13.65 -17.94
C GLY A 258 -7.84 12.40 -17.54
N ASN A 259 -8.61 12.46 -16.46
CA ASN A 259 -9.48 11.36 -16.03
C ASN A 259 -10.87 11.49 -16.67
N ALA A 260 -11.57 10.37 -16.89
CA ALA A 260 -12.98 10.46 -17.27
C ALA A 260 -13.80 11.04 -16.10
N THR A 261 -13.65 10.51 -14.90
CA THR A 261 -14.17 11.10 -13.65
C THR A 261 -13.04 11.25 -12.63
N ALA A 262 -12.82 12.47 -12.14
CA ALA A 262 -11.75 12.73 -11.18
C ALA A 262 -12.10 12.30 -9.76
N VAL A 263 -13.23 12.75 -9.21
CA VAL A 263 -13.66 12.41 -7.85
C VAL A 263 -15.15 12.09 -7.81
N ILE A 264 -15.52 11.01 -7.12
CA ILE A 264 -16.88 10.69 -6.72
C ILE A 264 -16.96 10.80 -5.21
N VAL A 265 -17.87 11.63 -4.70
CA VAL A 265 -18.16 11.77 -3.27
C VAL A 265 -19.43 11.01 -2.95
N GLY A 266 -19.32 10.05 -2.04
CA GLY A 266 -20.41 9.20 -1.59
C GLY A 266 -21.32 9.81 -0.52
N PRO A 267 -22.23 9.00 0.04
CA PRO A 267 -23.13 9.40 1.13
C PRO A 267 -22.41 9.77 2.44
N PHE A 268 -21.22 9.22 2.69
CA PHE A 268 -20.41 9.54 3.86
C PHE A 268 -19.73 10.92 3.76
N GLY A 269 -19.88 11.56 2.61
CA GLY A 269 -19.42 12.89 2.32
C GLY A 269 -17.92 13.03 2.10
N GLY A 270 -17.49 14.24 1.81
CA GLY A 270 -16.09 14.51 1.58
C GLY A 270 -15.70 15.97 1.50
N THR A 271 -14.43 16.23 1.76
CA THR A 271 -13.81 17.55 1.67
C THR A 271 -12.74 17.52 0.59
N ILE A 272 -12.82 18.44 -0.38
CA ILE A 272 -11.88 18.58 -1.48
C ILE A 272 -11.35 20.01 -1.44
N THR A 273 -10.07 20.17 -1.10
CA THR A 273 -9.46 21.49 -0.92
C THR A 273 -8.15 21.67 -1.66
N SER A 274 -7.85 22.90 -2.07
CA SER A 274 -6.53 23.29 -2.61
C SER A 274 -6.00 22.38 -3.72
N SER A 275 -6.90 21.78 -4.50
CA SER A 275 -6.58 20.75 -5.49
C SER A 275 -6.72 21.30 -6.92
N THR A 276 -6.00 20.68 -7.85
CA THR A 276 -6.00 21.08 -9.26
C THR A 276 -6.64 20.00 -10.13
N PHE A 277 -7.64 20.39 -10.90
CA PHE A 277 -8.34 19.55 -11.87
C PHE A 277 -8.08 20.08 -13.27
N ARG A 278 -7.43 19.28 -14.11
CA ARG A 278 -7.10 19.67 -15.48
C ARG A 278 -7.43 18.62 -16.53
N GLY A 279 -8.18 18.97 -17.56
CA GLY A 279 -8.42 18.06 -18.68
C GLY A 279 -9.27 16.84 -18.33
N ASN A 280 -9.98 16.84 -17.20
CA ASN A 280 -10.89 15.76 -16.84
C ASN A 280 -12.22 15.95 -17.59
N GLN A 281 -12.92 14.86 -17.93
CA GLN A 281 -14.25 14.98 -18.53
C GLN A 281 -15.25 15.45 -17.46
N THR A 282 -15.24 14.79 -16.29
CA THR A 282 -16.02 15.15 -15.10
C THR A 282 -15.08 15.33 -13.91
N THR A 283 -15.24 16.42 -13.16
CA THR A 283 -14.34 16.79 -12.06
C THR A 283 -14.79 16.21 -10.72
N VAL A 284 -16.00 16.54 -10.29
CA VAL A 284 -16.58 16.03 -9.04
C VAL A 284 -18.01 15.56 -9.31
N VAL A 285 -18.35 14.37 -8.85
CA VAL A 285 -19.70 13.80 -8.85
C VAL A 285 -20.14 13.62 -7.41
N LEU A 286 -21.40 13.96 -7.12
CA LEU A 286 -22.07 13.58 -5.88
C LEU A 286 -22.91 12.34 -6.16
N ASP A 287 -22.70 11.29 -5.39
CA ASP A 287 -23.46 10.05 -5.49
C ASP A 287 -23.97 9.68 -4.09
N ALA A 288 -25.25 9.97 -3.84
CA ALA A 288 -25.92 9.64 -2.59
C ALA A 288 -26.03 8.13 -2.36
N GLY A 289 -25.97 7.32 -3.42
CA GLY A 289 -26.45 5.95 -3.37
C GLY A 289 -27.90 5.87 -2.87
N GLU A 290 -28.20 4.88 -2.03
CA GLU A 290 -29.51 4.71 -1.38
C GLU A 290 -29.66 5.52 -0.08
N TRP A 291 -28.61 6.21 0.36
CA TRP A 291 -28.57 6.93 1.63
C TRP A 291 -28.88 8.42 1.42
N ASP A 292 -29.02 9.17 2.52
CA ASP A 292 -29.32 10.61 2.50
C ASP A 292 -28.42 11.43 1.55
N GLU A 293 -28.84 12.65 1.26
CA GLU A 293 -28.12 13.62 0.42
C GLU A 293 -26.64 13.74 0.81
N PRO A 294 -25.69 13.50 -0.12
CA PRO A 294 -24.27 13.51 0.19
C PRO A 294 -23.85 14.90 0.66
N SER A 295 -22.98 14.94 1.68
CA SER A 295 -22.39 16.19 2.16
C SER A 295 -21.03 16.41 1.51
N ALA A 296 -20.76 17.60 1.01
CA ALA A 296 -19.47 17.87 0.38
C ALA A 296 -18.99 19.29 0.64
N VAL A 297 -17.69 19.45 0.91
CA VAL A 297 -17.04 20.76 0.96
C VAL A 297 -16.04 20.84 -0.19
N VAL A 298 -16.28 21.73 -1.15
CA VAL A 298 -15.40 21.93 -2.31
C VAL A 298 -14.85 23.35 -2.26
N ARG A 299 -13.58 23.50 -1.85
CA ARG A 299 -13.02 24.83 -1.55
C ARG A 299 -11.62 25.06 -2.10
N ASP A 300 -11.34 26.29 -2.56
CA ASP A 300 -9.99 26.74 -2.95
C ASP A 300 -9.36 25.86 -4.06
N ASN A 301 -10.18 25.24 -4.91
CA ASN A 301 -9.70 24.38 -6.00
C ASN A 301 -9.55 25.13 -7.32
N THR A 302 -8.70 24.62 -8.20
CA THR A 302 -8.51 25.13 -9.56
C THR A 302 -9.06 24.15 -10.59
N PHE A 303 -10.02 24.58 -11.41
CA PHE A 303 -10.64 23.77 -12.47
C PHE A 303 -10.34 24.36 -13.85
N ARG A 304 -9.50 23.70 -14.65
CA ARG A 304 -9.02 24.21 -15.94
C ARG A 304 -9.14 23.20 -17.07
N LEU A 305 -9.63 23.65 -18.22
CA LEU A 305 -9.64 22.84 -19.44
C LEU A 305 -10.37 21.49 -19.27
N ASN A 306 -11.30 21.41 -18.32
CA ASN A 306 -12.12 20.21 -18.11
C ASN A 306 -13.37 20.26 -19.02
N GLY A 307 -14.14 19.18 -19.02
CA GLY A 307 -15.50 19.15 -19.54
C GLY A 307 -16.32 20.24 -18.88
N ASP A 308 -16.72 20.04 -17.63
CA ASP A 308 -17.24 21.07 -16.72
C ASP A 308 -16.17 21.43 -15.68
N GLY A 309 -16.18 22.67 -15.19
CA GLY A 309 -15.32 23.09 -14.08
C GLY A 309 -15.72 22.39 -12.79
N LEU A 310 -16.91 22.70 -12.27
CA LEU A 310 -17.57 21.97 -11.18
C LEU A 310 -19.05 21.87 -11.52
N ARG A 311 -19.61 20.67 -11.65
CA ARG A 311 -21.04 20.45 -11.91
C ARG A 311 -21.60 19.42 -10.94
N LEU A 312 -22.46 19.90 -10.05
CA LEU A 312 -23.12 19.12 -9.01
C LEU A 312 -24.63 19.33 -9.19
N GLU A 313 -25.31 18.38 -9.84
CA GLU A 313 -26.73 18.54 -10.20
C GLU A 313 -27.66 18.46 -8.99
N ASN A 314 -27.31 17.63 -8.02
CA ASN A 314 -28.05 17.44 -6.78
C ASN A 314 -27.32 18.12 -5.62
N ALA A 315 -26.92 19.38 -5.82
CA ALA A 315 -26.26 20.13 -4.76
C ALA A 315 -27.31 20.57 -3.72
N GLY A 316 -27.44 19.84 -2.62
CA GLY A 316 -28.29 20.23 -1.49
C GLY A 316 -27.64 21.25 -0.55
N ALA A 317 -28.35 21.64 0.51
CA ALA A 317 -27.83 22.54 1.55
C ALA A 317 -26.63 21.96 2.32
N SER A 318 -26.45 20.63 2.28
CA SER A 318 -25.31 19.89 2.83
C SER A 318 -24.02 20.06 2.01
N VAL A 319 -24.09 20.66 0.82
CA VAL A 319 -22.95 20.94 -0.05
C VAL A 319 -22.50 22.38 0.14
N SER A 320 -21.23 22.60 0.41
CA SER A 320 -20.63 23.94 0.61
C SER A 320 -19.51 24.21 -0.38
N ILE A 321 -19.52 25.37 -1.03
CA ILE A 321 -18.61 25.71 -2.13
C ILE A 321 -18.03 27.12 -1.95
N GLY A 322 -16.70 27.28 -2.01
CA GLY A 322 -16.08 28.61 -1.96
C GLY A 322 -14.64 28.68 -2.47
N GLY A 323 -14.18 29.87 -2.86
CA GLY A 323 -12.79 30.11 -3.25
C GLY A 323 -12.31 29.39 -4.52
N ASN A 324 -13.23 28.77 -5.28
CA ASN A 324 -12.84 27.97 -6.43
C ASN A 324 -12.59 28.82 -7.68
N ASP A 325 -11.58 28.46 -8.49
CA ASP A 325 -11.23 29.13 -9.75
C ASP A 325 -11.46 28.23 -10.97
N ALA A 326 -12.58 28.42 -11.65
CA ALA A 326 -13.00 27.65 -12.83
C ALA A 326 -12.85 28.43 -14.12
N ARG A 327 -11.88 28.07 -14.99
CA ARG A 327 -11.66 28.79 -16.26
C ARG A 327 -11.38 27.89 -17.43
N ALA A 328 -11.81 28.34 -18.61
CA ALA A 328 -11.54 27.67 -19.88
C ALA A 328 -12.01 26.20 -19.90
N ASN A 329 -13.07 25.89 -19.15
CA ASN A 329 -13.74 24.59 -19.24
C ASN A 329 -14.74 24.63 -20.41
N THR A 330 -14.96 23.49 -21.06
CA THR A 330 -15.80 23.44 -22.26
C THR A 330 -17.30 23.64 -21.97
N GLY A 331 -17.74 23.37 -20.75
CA GLY A 331 -19.11 23.52 -20.27
C GLY A 331 -19.22 24.60 -19.19
N TRP A 332 -19.79 24.26 -18.03
CA TRP A 332 -19.97 25.17 -16.91
C TRP A 332 -18.66 25.57 -16.24
N GLY A 333 -18.64 26.79 -15.69
CA GLY A 333 -17.62 27.15 -14.69
C GLY A 333 -17.93 26.46 -13.38
N ILE A 334 -18.99 26.91 -12.69
CA ILE A 334 -19.52 26.26 -11.49
C ILE A 334 -21.05 26.14 -11.62
N TYR A 335 -21.57 24.94 -11.51
CA TYR A 335 -23.01 24.65 -11.48
C TYR A 335 -23.31 23.82 -10.25
N ALA A 336 -23.94 24.42 -9.25
CA ALA A 336 -24.29 23.76 -7.99
C ALA A 336 -25.55 24.40 -7.37
N PRO A 337 -26.71 24.34 -8.04
CA PRO A 337 -27.95 24.92 -7.52
C PRO A 337 -28.33 24.28 -6.18
N GLY A 338 -28.51 25.08 -5.14
CA GLY A 338 -28.89 24.63 -3.80
C GLY A 338 -27.74 24.49 -2.81
N ALA A 339 -26.49 24.57 -3.28
CA ALA A 339 -25.31 24.61 -2.41
C ALA A 339 -25.27 25.85 -1.52
N THR A 340 -24.64 25.70 -0.36
CA THR A 340 -24.22 26.81 0.50
C THR A 340 -22.99 27.49 -0.12
N ASP A 341 -23.16 28.73 -0.58
CA ASP A 341 -22.06 29.54 -1.10
C ASP A 341 -21.22 30.13 0.05
N LEU A 342 -19.95 29.77 0.07
CA LEU A 342 -18.95 30.28 1.02
C LEU A 342 -18.19 31.51 0.46
N GLY A 343 -18.52 31.97 -0.75
CA GLY A 343 -17.95 33.13 -1.41
C GLY A 343 -16.58 32.89 -2.05
N GLY A 344 -16.03 33.90 -2.71
CA GLY A 344 -14.67 33.88 -3.28
C GLY A 344 -14.50 33.07 -4.58
N ASN A 345 -15.58 32.60 -5.19
CA ASN A 345 -15.50 31.85 -6.43
C ASN A 345 -15.20 32.77 -7.63
N THR A 346 -14.41 32.28 -8.58
CA THR A 346 -14.12 32.94 -9.86
C THR A 346 -14.46 31.99 -10.99
N ALA A 347 -15.26 32.45 -11.95
CA ALA A 347 -15.54 31.66 -13.15
C ALA A 347 -15.56 32.52 -14.40
N ARG A 348 -14.73 32.18 -15.38
CA ARG A 348 -14.66 32.94 -16.64
C ARG A 348 -14.16 32.12 -17.81
N ARG A 349 -14.62 32.51 -19.01
CA ARG A 349 -14.24 31.88 -20.28
C ARG A 349 -14.60 30.39 -20.33
N ASN A 350 -15.65 29.98 -19.63
CA ASN A 350 -16.22 28.64 -19.76
C ASN A 350 -17.31 28.65 -20.84
N GLY A 351 -17.62 27.49 -21.42
CA GLY A 351 -18.54 27.39 -22.55
C GLY A 351 -19.99 27.78 -22.26
N ASN A 352 -20.48 27.60 -21.03
CA ASN A 352 -21.87 27.89 -20.67
C ASN A 352 -22.06 29.23 -19.95
N ALA A 353 -23.27 29.79 -20.05
CA ALA A 353 -23.71 30.98 -19.33
C ALA A 353 -24.98 30.68 -18.51
N PRO A 354 -25.14 31.26 -17.30
CA PRO A 354 -24.16 32.08 -16.57
C PRO A 354 -22.90 31.29 -16.17
N GLN A 355 -21.80 31.96 -15.83
CA GLN A 355 -20.57 31.25 -15.47
C GLN A 355 -20.70 30.49 -14.13
N CYS A 356 -21.62 30.95 -13.27
CA CYS A 356 -21.94 30.34 -11.99
C CYS A 356 -23.45 30.22 -11.78
N VAL A 357 -23.88 29.07 -11.26
CA VAL A 357 -25.26 28.77 -10.85
C VAL A 357 -25.23 28.17 -9.44
N GLY A 358 -26.05 28.70 -8.53
CA GLY A 358 -26.11 28.29 -7.13
C GLY A 358 -25.05 28.92 -6.22
N VAL A 359 -24.03 29.55 -6.79
CA VAL A 359 -23.01 30.34 -6.07
C VAL A 359 -22.74 31.66 -6.80
N VAL A 360 -22.15 32.62 -6.09
CA VAL A 360 -21.72 33.91 -6.62
C VAL A 360 -20.28 33.84 -7.12
N CYS A 361 -20.03 34.42 -8.29
CA CYS A 361 -18.69 34.51 -8.87
C CYS A 361 -18.31 35.94 -9.26
N SER A 362 -17.02 36.25 -9.09
CA SER A 362 -16.36 37.44 -9.64
C SER A 362 -15.72 37.19 -11.00
#